data_AF-A0A344L6K8-F1
#
_entry.id   AF-A0A344L6K8-F1
#
_cell.length_a   1.000
_cell.length_b   1.000
_cell.length_c   1.000
_cell.angle_alpha   90.00
_cell.angle_beta   90.00
_cell.angle_gamma   90.00
#
_symmetry.space_group_name_H-M   'P 1'
#
loop_
_entity.id
_entity.type
_entity.pdbx_description
1 polymer ?
#
loop_
_entity_poly.entity_id
_entity_poly.type
_entity_poly.pdbx_seq_one_letter_code
_entity_poly.pdbx_strand_id
1 'polypeptide(L)'
;MTDIAHSHTDDHPLDGQARYRTDGLGERVVVLPATCKRGLHQLPAAGFRAVAEQGWILVECLACGEGDQVSQWRLTTCGAVAERAEFDDQPYAGHSLQ
;
A
#
# COMPACT_ATOMS: atom_id res chain seq x y z
N MET A 1 -30.86 27.24 6.75
CA MET A 1 -29.41 27.39 6.93
C MET A 1 -28.88 25.97 7.02
N THR A 2 -28.51 25.38 5.88
CA THR A 2 -28.18 23.96 5.79
C THR A 2 -26.66 23.85 5.70
N ASP A 3 -26.08 23.29 6.75
CA ASP A 3 -24.67 22.97 6.87
C ASP A 3 -24.37 21.83 5.89
N ILE A 4 -23.59 22.10 4.83
CA ILE A 4 -23.14 21.06 3.90
C ILE A 4 -21.93 20.40 4.57
N ALA A 5 -22.16 19.22 5.14
CA ALA A 5 -21.10 18.32 5.55
C ALA A 5 -20.19 18.07 4.34
N HIS A 6 -18.98 18.58 4.39
CA HIS A 6 -17.96 18.28 3.40
C HIS A 6 -17.56 16.82 3.61
N SER A 7 -18.19 15.92 2.86
CA SER A 7 -17.72 14.56 2.71
C SER A 7 -16.33 14.63 2.07
N HIS A 8 -15.28 14.61 2.88
CA HIS A 8 -13.94 14.27 2.46
C HIS A 8 -13.95 12.80 2.03
N THR A 9 -14.52 12.53 0.86
CA THR A 9 -14.23 11.30 0.15
C THR A 9 -12.76 11.39 -0.19
N ASP A 10 -11.97 10.62 0.54
CA ASP A 10 -10.55 10.46 0.31
C ASP A 10 -10.35 9.79 -1.06
N ASP A 11 -10.42 10.59 -2.11
CA ASP A 11 -10.32 10.23 -3.53
C ASP A 11 -8.84 10.11 -3.95
N HIS A 12 -8.00 9.49 -3.13
CA HIS A 12 -6.64 9.19 -3.58
C HIS A 12 -6.69 7.99 -4.52
N PRO A 13 -6.21 8.15 -5.77
CA PRO A 13 -6.23 7.08 -6.75
C PRO A 13 -5.42 5.88 -6.23
N LEU A 14 -5.94 4.68 -6.49
CA LEU A 14 -5.25 3.44 -6.19
C LEU A 14 -3.99 3.35 -7.07
N ASP A 15 -2.86 2.98 -6.46
CA ASP A 15 -1.55 2.90 -7.11
C ASP A 15 -1.37 1.64 -7.95
N GLY A 16 -2.22 0.63 -7.71
CA GLY A 16 -2.19 -0.62 -8.45
C GLY A 16 -2.80 -1.77 -7.65
N GLN A 17 -2.68 -2.98 -8.19
CA GLN A 17 -3.17 -4.19 -7.53
C GLN A 17 -2.12 -4.77 -6.58
N ALA A 18 -2.54 -5.17 -5.38
CA ALA A 18 -1.70 -5.92 -4.45
C ALA A 18 -1.27 -7.25 -5.09
N ARG A 19 0.01 -7.58 -4.97
CA ARG A 19 0.58 -8.85 -5.43
C ARG A 19 0.43 -9.88 -4.32
N TYR A 20 0.19 -11.12 -4.70
CA TYR A 20 0.09 -12.23 -3.75
C TYR A 20 0.87 -13.42 -4.26
N ARG A 21 1.40 -14.20 -3.33
CA ARG A 21 1.92 -15.53 -3.59
C ARG A 21 1.37 -16.52 -2.57
N THR A 22 1.47 -17.79 -2.90
CA THR A 22 1.25 -18.88 -1.95
C THR A 22 2.61 -19.41 -1.53
N ASP A 23 2.81 -19.61 -0.24
CA ASP A 23 4.05 -20.19 0.27
C ASP A 23 4.04 -21.74 0.22
N GLY A 24 5.10 -22.37 0.74
CA GLY A 24 5.22 -23.83 0.75
C GLY A 24 4.22 -24.54 1.66
N LEU A 25 3.51 -23.81 2.53
CA LEU A 25 2.49 -24.33 3.44
C LEU A 25 1.06 -24.10 2.89
N GLY A 26 0.93 -23.46 1.74
CA GLY A 26 -0.37 -23.12 1.17
C GLY A 26 -0.94 -21.80 1.69
N GLU A 27 -0.18 -21.04 2.47
CA GLU A 27 -0.64 -19.75 3.00
C GLU A 27 -0.53 -18.65 1.96
N ARG A 28 -1.57 -17.80 1.90
CA ARG A 28 -1.55 -16.60 1.06
C ARG A 28 -0.73 -15.52 1.75
N VAL A 29 0.29 -15.03 1.06
CA VAL A 29 1.16 -13.95 1.51
C VAL A 29 0.98 -12.77 0.57
N VAL A 30 0.64 -11.59 1.11
CA VAL A 30 0.67 -10.37 0.33
C VAL A 30 2.12 -9.94 0.16
N VAL A 31 2.50 -9.62 -1.06
CA VAL A 31 3.78 -8.99 -1.36
C VAL A 31 3.51 -7.49 -1.39
N LEU A 32 4.29 -6.73 -0.61
CA LEU A 32 4.26 -5.27 -0.50
C LEU A 32 5.50 -4.69 -1.18
N PRO A 33 5.44 -3.43 -1.65
CA PRO A 33 6.63 -2.74 -2.14
C PRO A 33 7.64 -2.61 -1.00
N ALA A 34 8.90 -2.91 -1.27
CA ALA A 34 9.99 -2.75 -0.30
C ALA A 34 10.46 -1.31 -0.16
N THR A 35 10.13 -0.44 -1.13
CA THR A 35 10.51 0.98 -1.14
C THR A 35 9.27 1.88 -0.96
N CYS A 36 9.41 3.00 -0.25
CA CYS A 36 8.33 3.99 -0.14
C CYS A 36 7.94 4.55 -1.52
N LYS A 37 6.73 5.11 -1.66
CA LYS A 37 6.22 5.61 -2.96
C LYS A 37 7.11 6.66 -3.62
N ARG A 38 7.86 7.42 -2.81
CA ARG A 38 8.84 8.42 -3.29
C ARG A 38 10.17 7.81 -3.77
N GLY A 39 10.41 6.52 -3.55
CA GLY A 39 11.68 5.88 -3.91
C GLY A 39 12.84 6.16 -2.95
N LEU A 40 12.61 6.88 -1.83
CA LEU A 40 13.69 7.41 -0.98
C LEU A 40 14.07 6.51 0.20
N HIS A 41 13.14 5.68 0.67
CA HIS A 41 13.31 4.90 1.90
C HIS A 41 12.98 3.43 1.68
N GLN A 42 13.83 2.55 2.19
CA GLN A 42 13.56 1.11 2.30
C GLN A 42 12.63 0.87 3.49
N LEU A 43 11.41 0.43 3.25
CA LEU A 43 10.36 0.26 4.27
C LEU A 43 10.76 -0.69 5.41
N PRO A 44 11.42 -1.84 5.16
CA PRO A 44 11.89 -2.72 6.25
C PRO A 44 12.90 -2.06 7.18
N ALA A 45 13.70 -1.11 6.67
CA ALA A 45 14.76 -0.44 7.42
C ALA A 45 14.30 0.88 8.06
N ALA A 46 13.48 1.65 7.35
CA ALA A 46 13.00 2.96 7.77
C ALA A 46 11.77 2.90 8.70
N GLY A 47 11.13 1.73 8.77
CA GLY A 47 9.86 1.57 9.46
C GLY A 47 8.67 1.93 8.57
N PHE A 48 7.59 1.17 8.73
CA PHE A 48 6.38 1.29 7.94
C PHE A 48 5.15 0.94 8.76
N ARG A 49 3.99 1.40 8.29
CA ARG A 49 2.68 0.97 8.77
C ARG A 49 1.90 0.40 7.59
N ALA A 50 1.41 -0.83 7.72
CA ALA A 50 0.55 -1.44 6.71
C ALA A 50 -0.83 -1.71 7.33
N VAL A 51 -1.89 -1.24 6.67
CA VAL A 51 -3.27 -1.47 7.08
C VAL A 51 -4.01 -2.10 5.92
N ALA A 52 -4.56 -3.28 6.15
CA ALA A 52 -5.45 -3.93 5.20
C ALA A 52 -6.91 -3.62 5.59
N GLU A 53 -7.64 -3.05 4.65
CA GLU A 53 -9.08 -2.80 4.74
C GLU A 53 -9.81 -3.62 3.66
N GLN A 54 -11.14 -3.58 3.70
CA GLN A 54 -11.96 -4.25 2.69
C GLN A 54 -11.73 -3.62 1.30
N GLY A 55 -10.95 -4.30 0.47
CA GLY A 55 -10.71 -3.93 -0.93
C GLY A 55 -9.39 -3.19 -1.21
N TRP A 56 -8.62 -2.81 -0.18
CA TRP A 56 -7.31 -2.19 -0.37
C TRP A 56 -6.36 -2.39 0.81
N ILE A 57 -5.06 -2.22 0.55
CA ILE A 57 -4.00 -2.13 1.54
C ILE A 57 -3.36 -0.76 1.43
N LEU A 58 -3.25 -0.08 2.56
CA LEU A 58 -2.48 1.14 2.71
C LEU A 58 -1.10 0.79 3.27
N VAL A 59 -0.03 1.27 2.64
CA VAL A 59 1.34 1.15 3.16
C VAL A 59 1.95 2.54 3.30
N GLU A 60 2.26 2.92 4.53
CA GLU A 60 2.78 4.22 4.92
C GLU A 60 4.25 4.09 5.33
N CYS A 61 5.10 5.00 4.84
CA CYS A 61 6.49 5.10 5.28
C CYS A 61 6.59 6.05 6.48
N LEU A 62 7.07 5.56 7.63
CA LEU A 62 7.16 6.39 8.84
C LEU A 62 8.26 7.45 8.75
N ALA A 63 9.30 7.21 7.94
CA ALA A 63 10.37 8.18 7.72
C ALA A 63 9.97 9.36 6.81
N CYS A 64 8.93 9.21 5.98
CA CYS A 64 8.43 10.32 5.16
C CYS A 64 7.62 11.35 5.97
N GLY A 65 7.15 10.97 7.16
CA GLY A 65 6.18 11.72 7.94
C GLY A 65 4.76 11.17 7.76
N GLU A 66 4.04 11.00 8.87
CA GLU A 66 2.66 10.51 8.89
C GLU A 66 1.72 11.47 8.15
N GLY A 67 0.74 10.94 7.43
CA GLY A 67 -0.31 11.72 6.77
C GLY A 67 0.06 12.36 5.43
N ASP A 68 1.30 12.21 4.94
CA ASP A 68 1.64 12.61 3.57
C ASP A 68 1.10 11.57 2.56
N GLN A 69 -0.10 11.82 2.05
CA GLN A 69 -0.81 10.93 1.12
C GLN A 69 -0.03 10.67 -0.19
N VAL A 70 0.92 11.55 -0.53
CA VAL A 70 1.81 11.41 -1.69
C VAL A 70 2.92 10.38 -1.42
N SER A 71 3.17 10.05 -0.16
CA SER A 71 4.17 9.08 0.31
C SER A 71 3.60 7.70 0.64
N GLN A 72 2.28 7.50 0.48
CA GLN A 72 1.58 6.26 0.83
C GLN A 72 1.24 5.44 -0.41
N TRP A 73 1.46 4.14 -0.34
CA TRP A 73 0.96 3.20 -1.35
C TRP A 73 -0.47 2.78 -1.03
N ARG A 74 -1.36 2.84 -2.02
CA ARG A 74 -2.72 2.29 -1.96
C ARG A 74 -2.89 1.17 -2.98
N LEU A 75 -2.93 -0.07 -2.50
CA LEU A 75 -2.97 -1.26 -3.35
C LEU A 75 -4.32 -1.93 -3.26
N THR A 76 -5.01 -2.12 -4.39
CA THR A 76 -6.29 -2.84 -4.44
C THR A 76 -6.10 -4.30 -4.06
N THR A 77 -6.88 -4.82 -3.13
CA THR A 77 -6.87 -6.24 -2.79
C THR A 77 -7.89 -7.01 -3.63
N CYS A 78 -7.57 -8.27 -3.90
CA CYS A 78 -8.50 -9.19 -4.55
C CYS A 78 -8.68 -10.43 -3.67
N GLY A 79 -9.88 -10.58 -3.12
CA GLY A 79 -10.23 -11.68 -2.24
C GLY A 79 -9.88 -11.42 -0.77
N ALA A 80 -9.68 -12.51 -0.01
CA ALA A 80 -9.39 -12.43 1.42
C ALA A 80 -8.06 -11.71 1.68
N VAL A 81 -8.06 -10.90 2.75
CA VAL A 81 -6.85 -10.27 3.29
C VAL A 81 -5.87 -11.38 3.68
N ALA A 82 -4.60 -11.20 3.33
CA ALA A 82 -3.54 -12.10 3.78
C ALA A 82 -3.12 -11.70 5.19
N GLU A 83 -3.05 -12.66 6.10
CA GLU A 83 -2.55 -12.45 7.47
C GLU A 83 -1.03 -12.24 7.51
N ARG A 84 -0.35 -12.47 6.38
CA ARG A 84 1.11 -12.38 6.25
C ARG A 84 1.50 -11.49 5.09
N ALA A 85 2.56 -10.71 5.32
CA ALA A 85 3.15 -9.83 4.32
C ALA A 85 4.65 -10.12 4.13
N GLU A 86 5.11 -9.94 2.90
CA GLU A 86 6.51 -9.96 2.50
C GLU A 86 6.84 -8.72 1.68
N PHE A 87 8.12 -8.40 1.55
CA PHE A 87 8.60 -7.26 0.79
C PHE A 87 9.29 -7.70 -0.50
N ASP A 88 9.01 -6.99 -1.60
CA ASP A 88 9.66 -7.17 -2.88
C ASP A 88 9.99 -5.79 -3.49
N ASP A 89 11.19 -5.65 -4.04
CA ASP A 89 11.66 -4.45 -4.73
C ASP A 89 11.32 -4.45 -6.24
N GLN A 90 10.67 -5.50 -6.75
CA GLN A 90 10.15 -5.45 -8.12
C GLN A 90 9.11 -4.32 -8.25
N PRO A 91 9.25 -3.44 -9.26
CA PRO A 91 8.33 -2.34 -9.46
C PRO A 91 6.91 -2.87 -9.68
N TYR A 92 5.94 -2.29 -8.96
CA TYR A 92 4.53 -2.47 -9.33
C TYR A 92 4.33 -1.85 -10.70
N ALA A 93 3.76 -2.63 -11.63
CA ALA A 93 3.54 -2.18 -13.00
C ALA A 93 2.50 -1.05 -13.02
N GLY A 94 3.00 0.17 -12.91
CA GLY A 94 2.27 1.44 -12.99
C GLY A 94 3.18 2.61 -13.37
N HIS A 95 4.49 2.50 -13.13
CA HIS A 95 5.48 3.42 -13.69
C HIS A 95 6.32 2.70 -14.74
N SER A 96 5.88 2.79 -15.99
CA SER A 96 6.79 2.68 -17.12
C SER A 96 7.89 3.72 -16.93
N LEU A 97 9.13 3.26 -16.77
CA LEU A 97 10.31 4.11 -16.94
C LEU A 97 10.25 4.66 -18.38
N GLN A 98 10.04 5.96 -18.52
CA GLN A 98 10.47 6.74 -19.69
C GLN A 98 11.71 7.53 -19.31
#